data_AF-A0A3B9LTY3-F1
#
_entry.id   AF-A0A3B9LTY3-F1
#
_cell.length_a   1.000
_cell.length_b   1.000
_cell.length_c   1.000
_cell.angle_alpha   90.00
_cell.angle_beta   90.00
_cell.angle_gamma   90.00
#
_symmetry.space_group_name_H-M   'P 1'
#
loop_
_entity.id
_entity.type
_entity.pdbx_description
1 polymer ?
#
loop_
_entity_poly.entity_id
_entity_poly.type
_entity_poly.pdbx_seq_one_letter_code
_entity_poly.pdbx_strand_id
1 'polypeptide(L)'
;MLLRAPAAIKLRDWKIWYHGHASLLDAPLNALFCSRTCPGEKILEAVDLAQRWRTEEHAVISGFHTPVEKECLRIFLRGPQRIVICPARGLDPFQLPPDWQQKFTRDELLIISPFDSSIRRPTKETAEIRTRLVLSLAQSKTIIHASPGGFLSRLFA
;
A
#
# COMPACT_ATOMS: atom_id res chain seq x y z
N MET A 1 -0.88 -17.68 -6.13
CA MET A 1 -2.30 -17.74 -6.53
C MET A 1 -2.54 -16.69 -7.61
N LEU A 2 -3.12 -17.04 -8.76
CA LEU A 2 -3.39 -16.09 -9.85
C LEU A 2 -4.80 -15.51 -9.71
N LEU A 3 -4.89 -14.20 -9.53
CA LEU A 3 -6.15 -13.46 -9.44
C LEU A 3 -6.48 -12.83 -10.80
N ARG A 4 -7.78 -12.84 -11.15
CA ARG A 4 -8.36 -12.32 -12.40
C ARG A 4 -9.73 -11.72 -12.12
N ALA A 5 -10.22 -10.90 -13.05
CA ALA A 5 -11.52 -10.23 -12.94
C ALA A 5 -11.70 -9.49 -11.60
N PRO A 6 -10.88 -8.45 -11.31
CA PRO A 6 -11.04 -7.62 -10.13
C PRO A 6 -12.42 -6.98 -10.12
N ALA A 7 -13.05 -6.96 -8.96
CA ALA A 7 -14.24 -6.17 -8.73
C ALA A 7 -13.90 -4.68 -8.82
N ALA A 8 -14.90 -3.83 -9.04
CA ALA A 8 -14.72 -2.38 -9.06
C ALA A 8 -15.73 -1.70 -8.14
N ILE A 9 -15.26 -0.69 -7.43
CA ILE A 9 -16.09 0.17 -6.57
C ILE A 9 -15.82 1.63 -6.91
N LYS A 10 -16.87 2.46 -6.85
CA LYS A 10 -16.72 3.91 -6.83
C LYS A 10 -16.69 4.35 -5.38
N LEU A 11 -15.60 4.98 -4.97
CA LEU A 11 -15.43 5.49 -3.61
C LEU A 11 -14.88 6.91 -3.70
N ARG A 12 -15.65 7.88 -3.21
CA ARG A 12 -15.39 9.32 -3.44
C ARG A 12 -15.26 9.58 -4.95
N ASP A 13 -14.22 10.31 -5.37
CA ASP A 13 -13.94 10.62 -6.77
C ASP A 13 -13.18 9.51 -7.52
N TRP A 14 -12.95 8.36 -6.87
CA TRP A 14 -12.13 7.28 -7.43
C TRP A 14 -12.98 6.12 -7.92
N LYS A 15 -12.62 5.61 -9.10
CA LYS A 15 -12.93 4.24 -9.51
C LYS A 15 -11.76 3.36 -9.09
N ILE A 16 -12.05 2.38 -8.24
CA ILE A 16 -11.04 1.50 -7.63
C ILE A 16 -11.34 0.06 -8.04
N TRP A 17 -10.34 -0.61 -8.62
CA TRP A 17 -10.37 -2.05 -8.86
C TRP A 17 -9.75 -2.77 -7.68
N TYR A 18 -10.30 -3.91 -7.30
CA TYR A 18 -9.81 -4.64 -6.13
C TYR A 18 -9.96 -6.17 -6.17
N HIS A 19 -9.15 -6.81 -5.34
CA HIS A 19 -9.27 -8.22 -4.94
C HIS A 19 -9.20 -8.32 -3.42
N GLY A 20 -10.08 -9.15 -2.84
CA GLY A 20 -10.21 -9.31 -1.39
C GLY A 20 -11.48 -8.63 -0.88
N HIS A 21 -11.55 -8.44 0.44
CA HIS A 21 -12.77 -8.00 1.11
C HIS A 21 -12.83 -6.47 1.23
N ALA A 22 -13.84 -5.84 0.60
CA ALA A 22 -13.86 -4.37 0.42
C ALA A 22 -14.05 -3.58 1.72
N SER A 23 -14.68 -4.17 2.75
CA SER A 23 -14.91 -3.48 4.05
C SER A 23 -13.62 -3.17 4.82
N LEU A 24 -12.46 -3.67 4.36
CA LEU A 24 -11.17 -3.23 4.90
C LEU A 24 -10.90 -1.74 4.64
N LEU A 25 -11.59 -1.13 3.68
CA LEU A 25 -11.54 0.31 3.43
C LEU A 25 -12.28 1.14 4.48
N ASP A 26 -13.14 0.52 5.30
CA ASP A 26 -13.90 1.19 6.36
C ASP A 26 -13.06 1.37 7.65
N ALA A 27 -11.92 0.69 7.74
CA ALA A 27 -11.01 0.79 8.86
C ALA A 27 -10.27 2.15 8.88
N PRO A 28 -9.80 2.61 10.05
CA PRO A 28 -8.91 3.76 10.15
C PRO A 28 -7.52 3.42 9.58
N LEU A 29 -7.36 3.58 8.27
CA LEU A 29 -6.14 3.19 7.56
C LEU A 29 -5.01 4.19 7.80
N ASN A 30 -3.84 3.69 8.18
CA ASN A 30 -2.62 4.46 8.35
C ASN A 30 -1.74 4.32 7.10
N ALA A 31 -1.50 5.43 6.40
CA ALA A 31 -0.65 5.42 5.22
C ALA A 31 0.83 5.46 5.58
N LEU A 32 1.62 4.63 4.91
CA LEU A 32 3.08 4.60 5.04
C LEU A 32 3.76 4.87 3.69
N PHE A 33 4.68 5.83 3.67
CA PHE A 33 5.46 6.17 2.48
C PHE A 33 6.95 6.31 2.78
N CYS A 34 7.78 5.96 1.80
CA CYS A 34 9.20 6.24 1.83
C CYS A 34 9.73 6.54 0.42
N SER A 35 10.69 7.46 0.31
CA SER A 35 11.42 7.70 -0.94
C SER A 35 12.32 6.52 -1.28
N ARG A 36 12.67 6.37 -2.56
CA ARG A 36 13.50 5.24 -3.03
C ARG A 36 14.89 5.25 -2.39
N THR A 37 15.47 6.44 -2.23
CA THR A 37 16.70 6.69 -1.49
C THR A 37 16.33 7.00 -0.06
N CYS A 38 16.87 6.26 0.91
CA CYS A 38 16.57 6.40 2.33
C CYS A 38 17.87 6.24 3.14
N PRO A 39 18.24 7.21 4.00
CA PRO A 39 19.38 7.10 4.89
C PRO A 39 19.25 5.90 5.84
N GLY A 40 20.38 5.29 6.22
CA GLY A 40 20.40 4.09 7.07
C GLY A 40 19.67 4.26 8.41
N GLU A 41 19.83 5.41 9.06
CA GLU A 41 19.12 5.76 10.31
C GLU A 41 17.59 5.68 10.16
N LYS A 42 17.05 6.14 9.02
CA LYS A 42 15.61 6.11 8.73
C LYS A 42 15.09 4.72 8.43
N ILE A 43 15.96 3.79 8.04
CA ILE A 43 15.59 2.38 7.85
C ILE A 43 15.30 1.73 9.21
N LEU A 44 16.12 2.01 10.23
CA LEU A 44 15.90 1.50 11.59
C LEU A 44 14.60 2.06 12.18
N GLU A 45 14.37 3.37 12.08
CA GLU A 45 13.12 4.01 12.51
C GLU A 45 11.88 3.37 11.83
N ALA A 46 11.99 3.01 10.55
CA ALA A 46 10.91 2.36 9.81
C ALA A 46 10.60 0.94 10.32
N VAL A 47 11.64 0.19 10.69
CA VAL A 47 11.49 -1.16 11.25
C VAL A 47 10.85 -1.07 12.63
N ASP A 48 11.30 -0.17 13.50
CA ASP A 48 10.75 0.04 14.84
C ASP A 48 9.28 0.49 14.76
N LEU A 49 8.97 1.44 13.87
CA LEU A 49 7.61 1.87 13.59
C LEU A 49 6.75 0.68 13.14
N ALA A 50 7.25 -0.14 12.22
CA ALA A 50 6.48 -1.26 11.70
C ALA A 50 6.21 -2.33 12.77
N GLN A 51 7.17 -2.62 13.64
CA GLN A 51 6.98 -3.53 14.77
C GLN A 51 5.98 -2.99 15.77
N ARG A 52 6.07 -1.70 16.10
CA ARG A 52 5.10 -1.04 16.99
C ARG A 52 3.70 -1.09 16.39
N TRP A 53 3.54 -0.73 15.12
CA TRP A 53 2.26 -0.78 14.45
C TRP A 53 1.66 -2.18 14.41
N ARG A 54 2.51 -3.19 14.20
CA ARG A 54 2.13 -4.61 14.27
C ARG A 54 1.58 -5.00 15.63
N THR A 55 2.24 -4.59 16.71
CA THR A 55 1.84 -4.91 18.08
C THR A 55 0.57 -4.16 18.49
N GLU A 56 0.40 -2.92 18.02
CA GLU A 56 -0.78 -2.08 18.26
C GLU A 56 -1.93 -2.37 17.26
N GLU A 57 -1.74 -3.34 16.37
CA GLU A 57 -2.71 -3.78 15.36
C GLU A 57 -3.24 -2.69 14.40
N HIS A 58 -2.40 -1.70 14.08
CA HIS A 58 -2.80 -0.62 13.17
C HIS A 58 -3.13 -1.15 11.77
N ALA A 59 -4.31 -0.83 11.27
CA ALA A 59 -4.64 -1.08 9.88
C ALA A 59 -3.79 -0.17 8.98
N VAL A 60 -3.19 -0.73 7.93
CA VAL A 60 -2.21 -0.02 7.08
C VAL A 60 -2.62 0.03 5.62
N ILE A 61 -2.25 1.11 4.93
CA ILE A 61 -2.37 1.25 3.48
C ILE A 61 -1.09 1.79 2.85
N SER A 62 -0.59 1.13 1.81
CA SER A 62 0.54 1.63 1.00
C SER A 62 0.61 0.88 -0.32
N GLY A 63 1.51 1.26 -1.22
CA GLY A 63 1.85 0.41 -2.37
C GLY A 63 3.16 -0.37 -2.22
N PHE A 64 3.85 -0.24 -1.08
CA PHE A 64 4.98 -1.08 -0.69
C PHE A 64 6.02 -1.30 -1.80
N HIS A 65 6.45 -0.22 -2.44
CA HIS A 65 7.26 -0.24 -3.65
C HIS A 65 8.75 -0.07 -3.37
N THR A 66 9.12 0.74 -2.37
CA THR A 66 10.54 0.96 -2.02
C THR A 66 11.07 -0.16 -1.14
N PRO A 67 12.41 -0.36 -1.05
CA PRO A 67 13.00 -1.39 -0.19
C PRO A 67 12.55 -1.27 1.26
N VAL A 68 12.49 -0.05 1.80
CA VAL A 68 12.05 0.21 3.18
C VAL A 68 10.57 -0.14 3.36
N GLU A 69 9.70 0.30 2.45
CA GLU A 69 8.27 -0.05 2.54
C GLU A 69 8.06 -1.56 2.45
N LYS A 70 8.82 -2.27 1.59
CA LYS A 70 8.76 -3.73 1.48
C LYS A 70 9.17 -4.43 2.77
N GLU A 71 10.14 -3.89 3.50
CA GLU A 71 10.54 -4.45 4.80
C GLU A 71 9.43 -4.25 5.83
N CYS A 72 8.82 -3.06 5.90
CA CYS A 72 7.64 -2.84 6.73
C CYS A 72 6.51 -3.83 6.37
N LEU A 73 6.24 -4.06 5.09
CA LEU A 73 5.23 -5.05 4.65
C LEU A 73 5.56 -6.46 5.14
N ARG A 74 6.83 -6.90 5.10
CA ARG A 74 7.25 -8.22 5.62
C ARG A 74 6.95 -8.38 7.11
N ILE A 75 7.06 -7.30 7.88
CA ILE A 75 6.70 -7.27 9.30
C ILE A 75 5.17 -7.35 9.45
N PHE A 76 4.45 -6.50 8.72
CA PHE A 76 2.99 -6.41 8.77
C PHE A 76 2.29 -7.71 8.39
N LEU A 77 2.80 -8.43 7.38
CA LEU A 77 2.23 -9.70 6.94
C LEU A 77 2.22 -10.78 8.05
N ARG A 78 3.10 -10.66 9.05
CA ARG A 78 3.20 -11.56 10.20
C ARG A 78 2.36 -11.11 11.40
N GLY A 79 1.71 -9.94 11.35
CA GLY A 79 0.82 -9.43 12.41
C GLY A 79 -0.63 -9.86 12.23
N PRO A 80 -1.53 -9.53 13.17
CA PRO A 80 -2.98 -9.75 13.01
C PRO A 80 -3.69 -8.62 12.25
N GLN A 81 -3.02 -7.49 12.05
CA GLN A 81 -3.61 -6.27 11.48
C GLN A 81 -4.04 -6.41 10.01
N ARG A 82 -5.00 -5.58 9.63
CA ARG A 82 -5.52 -5.45 8.27
C ARG A 82 -4.53 -4.68 7.39
N ILE A 83 -4.37 -5.14 6.15
CA ILE A 83 -3.43 -4.55 5.19
C ILE A 83 -4.16 -4.23 3.88
N VAL A 84 -3.98 -3.02 3.39
CA VAL A 84 -4.41 -2.60 2.05
C VAL A 84 -3.19 -2.30 1.19
N ILE A 85 -3.02 -3.04 0.10
CA ILE A 85 -1.90 -2.89 -0.83
C ILE A 85 -2.40 -2.23 -2.12
N CYS A 86 -1.75 -1.15 -2.53
CA CYS A 86 -2.11 -0.37 -3.71
C CYS A 86 -0.97 -0.33 -4.75
N PRO A 87 -0.87 -1.30 -5.67
CA PRO A 87 0.11 -1.28 -6.75
C PRO A 87 -0.15 -0.14 -7.74
N ALA A 88 0.92 0.38 -8.35
CA ALA A 88 0.84 1.43 -9.38
C ALA A 88 0.54 0.88 -10.79
N ARG A 89 -0.29 -0.17 -10.89
CA ARG A 89 -0.67 -0.86 -12.14
C ARG A 89 -2.03 -1.55 -11.98
N GLY A 90 -2.63 -1.99 -13.08
CA GLY A 90 -3.85 -2.79 -13.08
C GLY A 90 -3.69 -4.18 -12.44
N LEU A 91 -4.83 -4.78 -12.09
CA LEU A 91 -4.91 -6.03 -11.31
C LEU A 91 -5.32 -7.29 -12.10
N ASP A 92 -5.50 -7.24 -13.43
CA ASP A 92 -5.92 -8.42 -14.20
C ASP A 92 -5.00 -8.77 -15.38
N PRO A 93 -4.04 -9.70 -15.24
CA PRO A 93 -3.90 -10.62 -14.11
C PRO A 93 -3.06 -10.05 -12.96
N PHE A 94 -3.27 -10.60 -11.75
CA PHE A 94 -2.42 -10.33 -10.59
C PHE A 94 -1.94 -11.63 -9.94
N GLN A 95 -0.63 -11.89 -10.01
CA GLN A 95 -0.02 -13.00 -9.28
C GLN A 95 0.15 -12.62 -7.81
N LEU A 96 -0.63 -13.24 -6.93
CA LEU A 96 -0.50 -13.06 -5.49
C LEU A 96 0.75 -13.77 -4.95
N PRO A 97 1.71 -13.04 -4.35
CA PRO A 97 2.89 -13.63 -3.73
C PRO A 97 2.54 -14.66 -2.65
N PRO A 98 3.30 -15.76 -2.49
CA PRO A 98 3.05 -16.78 -1.46
C PRO A 98 2.85 -16.20 -0.06
N ASP A 99 3.73 -15.30 0.37
CA ASP A 99 3.69 -14.66 1.70
C ASP A 99 2.43 -13.83 1.95
N TRP A 100 1.66 -13.50 0.91
CA TRP A 100 0.43 -12.71 1.01
C TRP A 100 -0.82 -13.60 1.08
N GLN A 101 -0.72 -14.85 0.64
CA GLN A 101 -1.87 -15.74 0.43
C GLN A 101 -2.60 -16.04 1.74
N GLN A 102 -1.89 -16.31 2.83
CA GLN A 102 -2.52 -16.61 4.12
C GLN A 102 -3.44 -15.47 4.60
N LYS A 103 -2.97 -14.23 4.49
CA LYS A 103 -3.75 -13.05 4.84
C LYS A 103 -4.92 -12.79 3.92
N PHE A 104 -4.70 -12.96 2.62
CA PHE A 104 -5.74 -12.82 1.62
C PHE A 104 -6.88 -13.81 1.87
N THR A 105 -6.57 -15.08 2.15
CA THR A 105 -7.57 -16.12 2.45
C THR A 105 -8.31 -15.88 3.77
N ARG A 106 -7.72 -15.14 4.71
CA ARG A 106 -8.34 -14.74 5.98
C ARG A 106 -9.14 -13.44 5.91
N ASP A 107 -9.32 -12.88 4.70
CA ASP A 107 -9.93 -11.56 4.50
C ASP A 107 -9.23 -10.43 5.28
N GLU A 108 -7.94 -10.57 5.58
CA GLU A 108 -7.10 -9.58 6.28
C GLU A 108 -6.29 -8.72 5.31
N LEU A 109 -6.30 -9.05 4.01
CA LEU A 109 -5.54 -8.35 2.97
C LEU A 109 -6.45 -7.97 1.79
N LEU A 110 -6.46 -6.69 1.47
CA LEU A 110 -7.14 -6.12 0.31
C LEU A 110 -6.09 -5.57 -0.68
N ILE A 111 -6.26 -5.87 -1.96
CA ILE A 111 -5.42 -5.33 -3.03
C ILE A 111 -6.28 -4.39 -3.84
N ILE A 112 -5.88 -3.13 -3.96
CA ILE A 112 -6.63 -2.10 -4.68
C ILE A 112 -5.77 -1.44 -5.76
N SER A 113 -6.38 -0.85 -6.77
CA SER A 113 -5.69 -0.07 -7.78
C SER A 113 -6.62 0.97 -8.40
N PRO A 114 -6.17 2.20 -8.72
CA PRO A 114 -6.93 3.16 -9.50
C PRO A 114 -6.84 2.89 -11.01
N PHE A 115 -6.25 1.77 -11.44
CA PHE A 115 -6.00 1.48 -12.85
C PHE A 115 -6.75 0.24 -13.32
N ASP A 116 -7.31 0.33 -14.52
CA ASP A 116 -7.81 -0.84 -15.24
C ASP A 116 -6.67 -1.73 -15.76
N SER A 117 -7.03 -2.82 -16.44
CA SER A 117 -6.09 -3.81 -16.95
C SER A 117 -5.20 -3.30 -18.09
N SER A 118 -5.47 -2.15 -18.72
CA SER A 118 -4.59 -1.59 -19.76
C SER A 118 -3.22 -1.17 -19.20
N ILE A 119 -3.17 -0.72 -17.94
CA ILE A 119 -1.93 -0.28 -17.29
C ILE A 119 -1.19 -1.50 -16.72
N ARG A 120 -0.24 -2.03 -17.51
CA ARG A 120 0.51 -3.25 -17.14
C ARG A 120 1.72 -3.00 -16.26
N ARG A 121 2.42 -1.88 -16.46
CA ARG A 121 3.70 -1.59 -15.82
C ARG A 121 3.61 -0.31 -14.98
N PRO A 122 4.21 -0.29 -13.77
CA PRO A 122 4.28 0.93 -12.99
C PRO A 122 5.24 1.94 -13.64
N THR A 123 4.81 3.19 -13.74
CA THR A 123 5.65 4.33 -14.13
C THR A 123 5.72 5.33 -12.98
N LYS A 124 6.46 6.43 -13.17
CA LYS A 124 6.47 7.51 -12.19
C LYS A 124 5.07 8.11 -12.04
N GLU A 125 4.42 8.42 -13.17
CA GLU A 125 3.10 9.02 -13.25
C GLU A 125 2.05 8.13 -12.58
N THR A 126 2.06 6.81 -12.85
CA THR A 126 1.11 5.90 -12.20
C THR A 126 1.40 5.73 -10.71
N ALA A 127 2.67 5.81 -10.29
CA ALA A 127 3.02 5.80 -8.88
C ALA A 127 2.50 7.07 -8.16
N GLU A 128 2.56 8.23 -8.79
CA GLU A 128 2.04 9.49 -8.24
C GLU A 128 0.52 9.46 -8.10
N ILE A 129 -0.21 9.01 -9.13
CA ILE A 129 -1.68 8.83 -9.08
C ILE A 129 -2.06 7.85 -7.96
N ARG A 130 -1.39 6.71 -7.90
CA ARG A 130 -1.58 5.72 -6.82
C ARG A 130 -1.36 6.34 -5.44
N THR A 131 -0.31 7.13 -5.25
CA THR A 131 -0.04 7.77 -3.96
C THR A 131 -1.15 8.73 -3.56
N ARG A 132 -1.72 9.47 -4.51
CA ARG A 132 -2.89 10.32 -4.26
C ARG A 132 -4.12 9.51 -3.85
N LEU A 133 -4.37 8.36 -4.48
CA LEU A 133 -5.44 7.45 -4.03
C LEU A 133 -5.20 7.02 -2.58
N VAL A 134 -4.00 6.50 -2.26
CA VAL A 134 -3.67 6.04 -0.90
C VAL A 134 -3.89 7.14 0.13
N LEU A 135 -3.42 8.36 -0.15
CA LEU A 135 -3.63 9.51 0.74
C LEU A 135 -5.09 9.88 0.91
N SER A 136 -5.89 9.78 -0.15
CA SER A 136 -7.32 10.06 -0.05
C SER A 136 -8.02 9.06 0.87
N LEU A 137 -7.60 7.79 0.90
CA LEU A 137 -8.25 6.75 1.70
C LEU A 137 -7.76 6.69 3.15
N ALA A 138 -6.58 7.25 3.43
CA ALA A 138 -5.96 7.14 4.75
C ALA A 138 -6.50 8.15 5.76
N GLN A 139 -6.65 7.72 7.01
CA GLN A 139 -6.97 8.61 8.14
C GLN A 139 -5.72 9.35 8.60
N SER A 140 -4.57 8.67 8.62
CA SER A 140 -3.29 9.24 9.00
C SER A 140 -2.24 8.99 7.92
N LYS A 141 -1.20 9.82 7.90
CA LYS A 141 -0.06 9.63 7.00
C LYS A 141 1.25 9.65 7.78
N THR A 142 2.14 8.71 7.48
CA THR A 142 3.50 8.66 7.98
C THR A 142 4.47 8.58 6.81
N ILE A 143 5.45 9.48 6.80
CA ILE A 143 6.52 9.52 5.80
C ILE A 143 7.81 9.19 6.53
N ILE A 144 8.35 8.01 6.27
CA ILE A 144 9.62 7.58 6.87
C ILE A 144 10.75 8.52 6.41
N HIS A 145 10.81 8.76 5.11
CA HIS A 145 11.79 9.65 4.52
C HIS A 145 11.31 10.23 3.19
N ALA A 146 11.43 11.54 3.05
CA ALA A 146 11.25 12.27 1.81
C ALA A 146 12.60 12.82 1.34
N SER A 147 13.08 12.34 0.19
CA SER A 147 14.32 12.89 -0.38
C SER A 147 14.09 14.32 -0.87
N PRO A 148 15.05 15.26 -0.66
CA PRO A 148 14.90 16.65 -1.08
C PRO A 148 14.56 16.78 -2.57
N GLY A 149 13.57 17.62 -2.90
CA GLY A 149 13.08 17.81 -4.28
C GLY A 149 12.32 16.62 -4.89
N GLY A 150 12.25 15.50 -4.18
CA GLY A 150 11.54 14.30 -4.58
C GLY A 150 10.01 14.51 -4.65
N PHE A 151 9.31 13.54 -5.24
CA PHE A 151 7.84 13.59 -5.32
C PHE A 151 7.18 13.72 -3.95
N LEU A 152 7.58 12.89 -2.97
CA LEU A 152 7.01 12.96 -1.62
C LEU A 152 7.31 14.32 -0.96
N SER A 153 8.53 14.84 -1.09
CA SER A 153 8.87 16.17 -0.56
C SER A 153 7.99 17.27 -1.16
N ARG A 154 7.72 17.24 -2.48
CA ARG A 154 6.85 18.22 -3.14
C ARG A 154 5.36 18.03 -2.84
N LEU A 155 4.93 16.79 -2.60
CA LEU A 155 3.54 16.48 -2.29
C LEU A 155 3.14 16.90 -0.87
N PHE A 156 4.13 17.01 0.02
CA PHE A 156 3.93 17.29 1.44
C PHE A 156 4.67 18.55 1.95
N ALA A 157 5.18 19.37 1.04
CA ALA A 157 5.65 20.73 1.34
C ALA A 157 4.44 21.63 1.59
#